data_AF-A0A5J5ARN4-F1
#
_entry.id   AF-A0A5J5ARN4-F1
#
_cell.length_a   1.000
_cell.length_b   1.000
_cell.length_c   1.000
_cell.angle_alpha   90.00
_cell.angle_beta   90.00
_cell.angle_gamma   90.00
#
_symmetry.space_group_name_H-M   'P 1'
#
loop_
_entity.id
_entity.type
_entity.pdbx_description
1 polymer ?
#
loop_
_entity_poly.entity_id
_entity_poly.type
_entity_poly.pdbx_seq_one_letter_code
_entity_poly.pdbx_strand_id
1 'polypeptide(L)'
;MEFKVAVFCSILLWCLSSISLADEVQVTVKGVTSIAKTDDNFICATLDWWPSNKCDYNQCPWGKAGLLNLDLNNEILINAIKAFDSLRIRIGGSLQDQVLYEVGTAVKKCSDFRKENGGLFGFSKGCLTMEKWDEINYLFKQTGKIGLFEE
;
A
#
# COMPACT_ATOMS: atom_id res chain seq x y z
N MET A 1 54.40 -14.21 -31.90
CA MET A 1 54.55 -13.11 -30.92
C MET A 1 53.38 -12.14 -31.03
N GLU A 2 52.99 -11.75 -32.23
CA GLU A 2 51.95 -10.73 -32.48
C GLU A 2 50.53 -11.09 -32.00
N PHE A 3 50.09 -12.34 -32.13
CA PHE A 3 48.74 -12.75 -31.68
C PHE A 3 48.55 -12.63 -30.16
N LYS A 4 49.60 -12.92 -29.37
CA LYS A 4 49.57 -12.76 -27.91
C LYS A 4 49.51 -11.29 -27.50
N VAL A 5 50.18 -10.42 -28.26
CA VAL A 5 50.18 -8.97 -28.03
C VAL A 5 48.79 -8.38 -28.35
N ALA A 6 48.17 -8.80 -29.46
CA ALA A 6 46.83 -8.35 -29.83
C ALA A 6 45.76 -8.76 -28.80
N VAL A 7 45.80 -10.00 -28.30
CA VAL A 7 44.89 -10.48 -27.25
C VAL A 7 45.11 -9.70 -25.96
N PHE A 8 46.36 -9.45 -25.57
CA PHE A 8 46.68 -8.68 -24.37
C PHE A 8 46.18 -7.22 -24.46
N CYS A 9 46.38 -6.55 -25.60
CA CYS A 9 45.83 -5.22 -25.85
C CYS A 9 44.30 -5.19 -25.83
N SER A 10 43.65 -6.21 -26.38
CA SER A 10 42.18 -6.32 -26.41
C SER A 10 41.58 -6.47 -25.00
N ILE A 11 42.23 -7.28 -24.15
CA ILE A 11 41.85 -7.43 -22.73
C ILE A 11 42.05 -6.11 -21.97
N LEU A 12 43.16 -5.40 -22.23
CA LEU A 12 43.47 -4.13 -21.59
C LEU A 12 42.44 -3.04 -21.95
N LEU A 13 42.04 -2.96 -23.22
CA LEU A 13 41.00 -2.05 -23.73
C LEU A 13 39.62 -2.36 -23.13
N TRP A 14 39.27 -3.63 -22.95
CA TRP A 14 38.05 -4.05 -22.24
C TRP A 14 38.08 -3.66 -20.75
N CYS A 15 39.21 -3.83 -20.06
CA CYS A 15 39.37 -3.38 -18.68
C CYS A 15 39.26 -1.85 -18.53
N LEU A 16 39.81 -1.09 -19.47
CA LEU A 16 39.73 0.39 -19.48
C LEU A 16 38.32 0.91 -19.76
N SER A 17 37.52 0.19 -20.56
CA SER A 17 36.11 0.54 -20.81
C SER A 17 35.17 0.27 -19.63
N SER A 18 35.67 -0.43 -18.60
CA SER A 18 34.92 -0.72 -17.37
C SER A 18 35.12 0.34 -16.28
N ILE A 19 35.78 1.45 -16.58
CA ILE A 19 35.84 2.61 -15.67
C ILE A 19 34.46 3.25 -15.65
N SER A 20 33.65 2.82 -14.70
CA SER A 20 32.40 3.46 -14.32
C SER A 20 32.66 4.94 -14.01
N LEU A 21 32.13 5.84 -14.84
CA LEU A 21 31.94 7.26 -14.51
C LEU A 21 30.92 7.33 -13.37
N ALA A 22 31.40 7.21 -12.12
CA ALA A 22 30.59 7.46 -10.95
C ALA A 22 30.67 8.95 -10.60
N ASP A 23 29.52 9.59 -10.44
CA ASP A 23 29.46 10.94 -9.92
C ASP A 23 29.88 10.94 -8.44
N GLU A 24 30.79 11.85 -8.08
CA GLU A 24 31.20 12.04 -6.70
C GLU A 24 30.16 12.90 -5.97
N VAL A 25 29.58 12.36 -4.90
CA VAL A 25 28.61 13.07 -4.06
C VAL A 25 29.09 13.10 -2.61
N GLN A 26 29.18 14.30 -2.04
CA GLN A 26 29.53 14.48 -0.62
C GLN A 26 28.27 14.51 0.25
N VAL A 27 28.17 13.62 1.22
CA VAL A 27 27.08 13.57 2.23
C VAL A 27 27.64 13.91 3.61
N THR A 28 27.03 14.87 4.30
CA THR A 28 27.40 15.25 5.68
C THR A 28 26.28 14.89 6.65
N VAL A 29 26.57 14.02 7.63
CA VAL A 29 25.60 13.60 8.66
C VAL A 29 25.81 14.41 9.95
N LYS A 30 24.81 15.20 10.35
CA LYS A 30 24.83 15.99 11.59
C LYS A 30 24.21 15.19 12.75
N GLY A 31 25.00 14.34 13.40
CA GLY A 31 24.52 13.43 14.46
C GLY A 31 24.41 14.02 15.88
N VAL A 32 24.76 15.29 16.11
CA VAL A 32 24.85 15.86 17.47
C VAL A 32 23.48 16.24 18.06
N THR A 33 22.53 16.63 17.22
CA THR A 33 21.21 17.12 17.64
C THR A 33 20.11 16.46 16.83
N SER A 34 19.08 15.93 17.49
CA SER A 34 17.85 15.51 16.80
C SER A 34 17.02 16.72 16.40
N ILE A 35 16.46 16.70 15.19
CA ILE A 35 15.52 17.72 14.70
C ILE A 35 14.06 17.38 15.02
N ALA A 36 13.75 16.10 15.20
CA ALA A 36 12.41 15.58 15.47
C ALA A 36 12.50 14.12 15.93
N LYS A 37 11.45 13.65 16.62
CA LYS A 37 11.24 12.23 16.91
C LYS A 37 10.06 11.74 16.07
N THR A 38 10.25 10.63 15.36
CA THR A 38 9.14 9.94 14.67
C THR A 38 8.24 9.22 15.67
N ASP A 39 6.96 9.12 15.35
CA ASP A 39 6.00 8.34 16.13
C ASP A 39 6.42 6.87 16.24
N ASP A 40 6.05 6.19 17.32
CA ASP A 40 6.40 4.79 17.51
C ASP A 40 5.72 3.89 16.43
N ASN A 41 4.63 4.36 15.82
CA ASN A 41 3.97 3.74 14.65
C ASN A 41 4.18 4.56 13.37
N PHE A 42 5.41 5.04 13.14
CA PHE A 42 5.74 5.85 11.96
C PHE A 42 5.44 5.15 10.63
N ILE A 43 5.69 3.84 10.54
CA ILE A 43 5.38 3.06 9.34
C ILE A 43 3.87 2.83 9.26
N CYS A 44 3.28 3.18 8.13
CA CYS A 44 1.84 3.07 7.90
C CYS A 44 1.54 2.37 6.57
N ALA A 45 0.35 1.75 6.51
CA ALA A 45 -0.24 1.22 5.29
C ALA A 45 -1.71 1.66 5.20
N THR A 46 -2.33 1.52 4.03
CA THR A 46 -3.75 1.85 3.82
C THR A 46 -4.46 0.69 3.16
N LEU A 47 -5.66 0.36 3.66
CA LEU A 47 -6.63 -0.48 2.97
C LEU A 47 -7.75 0.43 2.45
N ASP A 48 -7.91 0.47 1.13
CA ASP A 48 -8.82 1.41 0.45
C ASP A 48 -10.20 0.78 0.18
N TRP A 49 -11.20 1.63 0.01
CA TRP A 49 -12.60 1.31 -0.21
C TRP A 49 -12.95 0.95 -1.66
N TRP A 50 -12.05 1.20 -2.62
CA TRP A 50 -12.37 1.07 -4.04
C TRP A 50 -12.88 -0.33 -4.44
N PRO A 51 -14.05 -0.42 -5.09
CA PRO A 51 -14.57 -1.69 -5.59
C PRO A 51 -13.82 -2.18 -6.83
N SER A 52 -13.98 -3.47 -7.12
CA SER A 52 -13.37 -4.15 -8.28
C SER A 52 -13.72 -3.54 -9.64
N ASN A 53 -14.88 -2.90 -9.74
CA ASN A 53 -15.38 -2.26 -10.96
C ASN A 53 -14.87 -0.82 -11.15
N LYS A 54 -13.99 -0.31 -10.28
CA LYS A 54 -13.20 0.90 -10.56
C LYS A 54 -12.20 0.59 -11.66
N CYS A 55 -12.56 1.07 -12.85
CA CYS A 55 -11.73 0.97 -14.03
C CYS A 55 -11.56 2.35 -14.65
N ASP A 56 -10.32 2.81 -14.71
CA ASP A 56 -9.91 4.09 -15.30
C ASP A 56 -8.86 3.82 -16.37
N TYR A 57 -8.84 4.63 -17.42
CA TYR A 57 -7.85 4.51 -18.51
C TYR A 57 -7.76 3.10 -19.11
N ASN A 58 -8.90 2.42 -19.26
CA ASN A 58 -9.01 1.02 -19.73
C ASN A 58 -8.30 -0.02 -18.85
N GLN A 59 -8.08 0.27 -17.57
CA GLN A 59 -7.50 -0.66 -16.59
C GLN A 59 -8.39 -0.77 -15.35
N CYS A 60 -8.43 -1.93 -14.71
CA CYS A 60 -9.17 -2.18 -13.47
C CYS A 60 -8.19 -2.59 -12.35
N PRO A 61 -7.41 -1.64 -11.80
CA PRO A 61 -6.24 -1.97 -10.98
C PRO A 61 -6.61 -2.60 -9.63
N TRP A 62 -7.82 -2.39 -9.14
CA TRP A 62 -8.22 -2.79 -7.80
C TRP A 62 -8.51 -4.28 -7.66
N GLY A 63 -9.04 -4.95 -8.70
CA GLY A 63 -9.37 -6.38 -8.62
C GLY A 63 -10.10 -6.73 -7.31
N LYS A 64 -9.50 -7.61 -6.47
CA LYS A 64 -10.00 -7.97 -5.13
C LYS A 64 -9.26 -7.27 -3.98
N ALA A 65 -8.46 -6.24 -4.25
CA ALA A 65 -7.62 -5.56 -3.26
C ALA A 65 -8.39 -4.51 -2.42
N GLY A 66 -9.57 -4.08 -2.88
CA GLY A 66 -10.42 -3.18 -2.09
C GLY A 66 -10.95 -3.86 -0.83
N LEU A 67 -11.02 -3.12 0.27
CA LEU A 67 -11.30 -3.62 1.62
C LEU A 67 -12.53 -4.52 1.71
N LEU A 68 -13.62 -4.17 1.01
CA LEU A 68 -14.86 -4.95 1.02
C LEU A 68 -14.71 -6.32 0.32
N ASN A 69 -13.78 -6.43 -0.63
CA ASN A 69 -13.51 -7.66 -1.40
C ASN A 69 -12.26 -8.41 -0.94
N LEU A 70 -11.42 -7.77 -0.11
CA LEU A 70 -10.14 -8.30 0.33
C LEU A 70 -10.34 -9.48 1.27
N ASP A 71 -9.63 -10.58 1.01
CA ASP A 71 -9.56 -11.73 1.90
C ASP A 71 -8.63 -11.43 3.08
N LEU A 72 -9.23 -11.07 4.21
CA LEU A 72 -8.51 -10.71 5.44
C LEU A 72 -7.99 -11.93 6.20
N ASN A 73 -8.40 -13.14 5.81
CA ASN A 73 -7.91 -14.40 6.38
C ASN A 73 -6.71 -14.97 5.60
N ASN A 74 -6.26 -14.27 4.55
CA ASN A 74 -5.14 -14.70 3.74
C ASN A 74 -3.83 -14.73 4.56
N GLU A 75 -3.22 -15.91 4.69
CA GLU A 75 -2.00 -16.11 5.50
C GLU A 75 -0.82 -15.25 5.04
N ILE A 76 -0.69 -15.00 3.73
CA ILE A 76 0.39 -14.17 3.19
C ILE A 76 0.22 -12.72 3.66
N LEU A 77 -1.01 -12.20 3.57
CA LEU A 77 -1.33 -10.85 4.05
C LEU A 77 -1.07 -10.71 5.56
N ILE A 78 -1.56 -11.67 6.35
CA ILE A 78 -1.38 -11.68 7.80
C ILE A 78 0.11 -11.72 8.17
N ASN A 79 0.89 -12.58 7.53
CA ASN A 79 2.32 -12.72 7.81
C ASN A 79 3.10 -11.47 7.36
N ALA A 80 2.72 -10.85 6.24
CA ALA A 80 3.30 -9.59 5.80
C ALA A 80 3.06 -8.47 6.81
N ILE A 81 1.83 -8.36 7.34
CA ILE A 81 1.50 -7.37 8.38
C ILE A 81 2.28 -7.66 9.69
N LYS A 82 2.39 -8.92 10.08
CA LYS A 82 3.13 -9.34 11.29
C LYS A 82 4.63 -9.09 11.20
N ALA A 83 5.19 -9.06 9.99
CA ALA A 83 6.63 -8.84 9.79
C ALA A 83 7.08 -7.42 10.17
N PHE A 84 6.16 -6.45 10.21
CA PHE A 84 6.44 -5.12 10.74
C PHE A 84 6.50 -5.18 12.27
N ASP A 85 7.45 -4.48 12.88
CA ASP A 85 7.51 -4.33 14.35
C ASP A 85 6.32 -3.47 14.82
N SER A 86 6.28 -2.22 14.34
CA SER A 86 5.10 -1.35 14.43
C SER A 86 4.51 -1.08 13.04
N LEU A 87 3.18 -1.09 12.96
CA LEU A 87 2.44 -0.72 11.75
C LEU A 87 1.08 -0.14 12.14
N ARG A 88 0.78 1.04 11.58
CA ARG A 88 -0.55 1.63 11.61
C ARG A 88 -1.24 1.40 10.28
N ILE A 89 -2.44 0.83 10.31
CA ILE A 89 -3.24 0.56 9.12
C ILE A 89 -4.40 1.54 9.09
N ARG A 90 -4.40 2.43 8.11
CA ARG A 90 -5.52 3.33 7.83
C ARG A 90 -6.56 2.59 6.99
N ILE A 91 -7.81 2.63 7.44
CA ILE A 91 -8.97 2.18 6.69
C ILE A 91 -9.60 3.43 6.06
N GLY A 92 -9.27 3.69 4.80
CA GLY A 92 -9.54 5.00 4.22
C GLY A 92 -9.19 5.11 2.74
N GLY A 93 -9.71 6.16 2.10
CA GLY A 93 -9.57 6.39 0.67
C GLY A 93 -10.62 7.38 0.17
N SER A 94 -10.69 7.61 -1.14
CA SER A 94 -11.62 8.60 -1.70
C SER A 94 -13.09 8.28 -1.42
N LEU A 95 -13.47 7.01 -1.35
CA LEU A 95 -14.87 6.63 -1.11
C LEU A 95 -15.31 6.68 0.37
N GLN A 96 -14.42 7.06 1.30
CA GLN A 96 -14.68 7.01 2.73
C GLN A 96 -15.91 7.83 3.15
N ASP A 97 -16.08 9.03 2.59
CA ASP A 97 -17.23 9.92 2.87
C ASP A 97 -18.58 9.35 2.36
N GLN A 98 -18.53 8.23 1.64
CA GLN A 98 -19.67 7.55 1.05
C GLN A 98 -19.92 6.18 1.69
N VAL A 99 -19.19 5.82 2.75
CA VAL A 99 -19.38 4.56 3.50
C VAL A 99 -20.52 4.73 4.51
N LEU A 100 -21.47 3.81 4.45
CA LEU A 100 -22.52 3.63 5.45
C LEU A 100 -22.16 2.45 6.35
N TYR A 101 -22.19 2.64 7.66
CA TYR A 101 -22.00 1.55 8.62
C TYR A 101 -23.35 0.88 8.90
N GLU A 102 -23.42 -0.45 8.80
CA GLU A 102 -24.64 -1.23 9.04
C GLU A 102 -24.97 -1.36 10.54
N VAL A 103 -25.09 -0.22 11.23
CA VAL A 103 -25.36 -0.18 12.66
C VAL A 103 -26.83 0.19 12.91
N GLY A 104 -27.50 -0.68 13.67
CA GLY A 104 -28.89 -0.47 14.07
C GLY A 104 -29.87 -0.50 12.90
N THR A 105 -30.89 0.35 12.93
CA THR A 105 -31.97 0.39 11.93
C THR A 105 -31.83 1.53 10.92
N ALA A 106 -30.76 2.33 11.01
CA ALA A 106 -30.53 3.50 10.17
C ALA A 106 -30.28 3.10 8.70
N VAL A 107 -29.60 1.98 8.48
CA VAL A 107 -29.35 1.41 7.14
C VAL A 107 -30.37 0.31 6.87
N LYS A 108 -31.38 0.61 6.04
CA LYS A 108 -32.42 -0.37 5.65
C LYS A 108 -31.92 -1.40 4.62
N LYS A 109 -30.91 -1.02 3.84
CA LYS A 109 -30.30 -1.86 2.81
C LYS A 109 -28.81 -1.55 2.74
N CYS A 110 -28.00 -2.53 3.10
CA CYS A 110 -26.55 -2.48 2.95
C CYS A 110 -26.22 -2.92 1.52
N SER A 111 -25.67 -2.01 0.72
CA SER A 111 -25.29 -2.28 -0.67
C SER A 111 -23.87 -1.86 -0.95
N ASP A 112 -23.18 -2.64 -1.76
CA ASP A 112 -21.83 -2.32 -2.22
C ASP A 112 -21.79 -1.05 -3.06
N PHE A 113 -20.59 -0.47 -3.14
CA PHE A 113 -20.29 0.60 -4.09
C PHE A 113 -20.58 0.16 -5.53
N ARG A 114 -21.42 0.92 -6.22
CA ARG A 114 -21.67 0.75 -7.66
C ARG A 114 -21.32 2.03 -8.40
N LYS A 115 -20.95 1.90 -9.67
CA LYS A 115 -20.83 3.06 -10.57
C LYS A 115 -22.17 3.78 -10.64
N GLU A 116 -22.16 5.08 -10.39
CA GLU A 116 -23.36 5.91 -10.38
C GLU A 116 -23.03 7.27 -10.99
N ASN A 117 -23.71 7.61 -12.08
CA ASN A 117 -23.50 8.88 -12.77
C ASN A 117 -23.89 10.04 -11.85
N GLY A 118 -22.97 10.99 -11.64
CA GLY A 118 -23.17 12.12 -10.74
C GLY A 118 -22.94 11.79 -9.25
N GLY A 119 -22.63 10.53 -8.91
CA GLY A 119 -22.15 10.17 -7.59
C GLY A 119 -20.75 10.75 -7.32
N LEU A 120 -20.39 10.93 -6.05
CA LEU A 120 -19.08 11.45 -5.70
C LEU A 120 -18.01 10.44 -6.14
N PHE A 121 -17.00 10.93 -6.86
CA PHE A 121 -16.01 10.11 -7.58
C PHE A 121 -16.61 9.10 -8.60
N GLY A 122 -17.86 9.27 -9.02
CA GLY A 122 -18.56 8.40 -9.97
C GLY A 122 -19.15 7.13 -9.35
N PHE A 123 -19.30 7.09 -8.02
CA PHE A 123 -19.84 5.95 -7.30
C PHE A 123 -21.01 6.33 -6.39
N SER A 124 -21.85 5.34 -6.10
CA SER A 124 -22.89 5.46 -5.08
C SER A 124 -22.30 5.45 -3.68
N LYS A 125 -23.15 5.64 -2.67
CA LYS A 125 -22.82 5.18 -1.32
C LYS A 125 -22.60 3.67 -1.31
N GLY A 126 -21.62 3.24 -0.51
CA GLY A 126 -21.32 1.84 -0.22
C GLY A 126 -21.60 1.56 1.24
N CYS A 127 -21.57 0.30 1.63
CA CYS A 127 -21.90 -0.10 2.99
C CYS A 127 -20.84 -1.05 3.56
N LEU A 128 -20.46 -0.81 4.81
CA LEU A 128 -19.66 -1.73 5.61
C LEU A 128 -20.59 -2.52 6.53
N THR A 129 -20.71 -3.81 6.25
CA THR A 129 -21.48 -4.74 7.11
C THR A 129 -20.78 -4.93 8.45
N MET A 130 -21.55 -5.27 9.48
CA MET A 130 -20.95 -5.60 10.79
C MET A 130 -20.08 -6.85 10.75
N GLU A 131 -20.41 -7.81 9.89
CA GLU A 131 -19.56 -8.98 9.64
C GLU A 131 -18.18 -8.57 9.12
N LYS A 132 -18.14 -7.70 8.10
CA LYS A 132 -16.86 -7.23 7.54
C LYS A 132 -16.09 -6.37 8.55
N TRP A 133 -16.79 -5.56 9.34
CA TRP A 133 -16.21 -4.82 10.46
C TRP A 133 -15.52 -5.76 11.46
N ASP A 134 -16.16 -6.86 11.83
CA ASP A 134 -15.60 -7.85 12.74
C ASP A 134 -14.36 -8.54 12.16
N GLU A 135 -14.37 -8.88 10.85
CA GLU A 135 -13.17 -9.40 10.17
C GLU A 135 -11.98 -8.43 10.22
N ILE A 136 -12.23 -7.14 9.99
CA ILE A 136 -11.19 -6.11 10.04
C ILE A 136 -10.60 -6.00 11.45
N ASN A 137 -11.44 -5.97 12.47
CA ASN A 137 -10.99 -5.92 13.86
C ASN A 137 -10.26 -7.22 14.28
N TYR A 138 -10.70 -8.36 13.77
CA TYR A 138 -10.02 -9.63 13.99
C TYR A 138 -8.62 -9.63 13.39
N LEU A 139 -8.43 -9.10 12.18
CA LEU A 139 -7.10 -8.93 11.57
C LEU A 139 -6.17 -8.12 12.48
N PHE A 140 -6.63 -6.97 12.99
CA PHE A 140 -5.83 -6.12 13.87
C PHE A 140 -5.47 -6.85 15.17
N LYS A 141 -6.44 -7.53 15.78
CA LYS A 141 -6.20 -8.35 16.97
C LYS A 141 -5.19 -9.48 16.71
N GLN A 142 -5.31 -10.17 15.58
CA GLN A 142 -4.46 -11.29 15.21
C GLN A 142 -3.02 -10.86 14.88
N THR A 143 -2.86 -9.68 14.31
CA THR A 143 -1.56 -9.13 13.89
C THR A 143 -0.90 -8.25 14.96
N GLY A 144 -1.65 -7.84 15.99
CA GLY A 144 -1.20 -6.93 17.02
C GLY A 144 -0.94 -5.51 16.50
N LYS A 145 -1.57 -5.13 15.37
CA LYS A 145 -1.38 -3.83 14.72
C LYS A 145 -2.56 -2.90 14.98
N ILE A 146 -2.30 -1.60 14.87
CA ILE A 146 -3.30 -0.57 15.16
C ILE A 146 -4.05 -0.22 13.87
N GLY A 147 -5.36 -0.36 13.90
CA GLY A 147 -6.27 0.13 12.86
C GLY A 147 -6.80 1.53 13.18
N LEU A 148 -6.95 2.37 12.17
CA LEU A 148 -7.63 3.66 12.27
C LEU A 148 -8.70 3.76 11.18
N PHE A 149 -9.93 4.04 11.60
CA PHE A 149 -11.00 4.47 10.72
C PHE A 149 -11.07 5.99 10.79
N GLU A 150 -11.13 6.64 9.64
CA GLU A 150 -11.36 8.08 9.59
C GLU A 150 -12.86 8.34 9.39
N GLU A 151 -13.40 9.26 10.19
CA GLU A 151 -14.76 9.80 10.09
C GLU A 151 -14.79 11.03 9.18
#